data_AF-A0A0F6YII3-F1
#
_entry.id   AF-A0A0F6YII3-F1
#
_cell.length_a   1.000
_cell.length_b   1.000
_cell.length_c   1.000
_cell.angle_alpha   90.00
_cell.angle_beta   90.00
_cell.angle_gamma   90.00
#
_symmetry.space_group_name_H-M   'P 1'
#
loop_
_entity.id
_entity.type
_entity.pdbx_description
1 polymer ?
#
loop_
_entity_poly.entity_id
_entity_poly.type
_entity_poly.pdbx_seq_one_letter_code
_entity_poly.pdbx_strand_id
1 'polypeptide(L)'
;MQRSVRTGSLQFVTIAGVILLGAMMSGCPARGIGDPCVPEAIPGGGFDEREIYVETSSVQCRTRTCMVFRLNGDPSKVLEDGTCPDNIDCVSRELPVTVDTSLERVFCTCRCSATDGDSNTPLCDCSDGFHCVDVLTAGGAGVRGGYCVPNDLCTADEDCASGRCDLDTGVCLVNET
;
A
#
# COMPACT_ATOMS: atom_id res chain seq x y z
N MET A 1 52.76 60.54 -0.93
CA MET A 1 52.39 60.13 -2.31
C MET A 1 52.49 58.61 -2.39
N GLN A 2 51.46 57.98 -2.97
CA GLN A 2 50.99 56.59 -2.79
C GLN A 2 52.00 55.52 -3.28
N ARG A 3 52.40 54.55 -2.44
CA ARG A 3 51.84 53.20 -2.17
C ARG A 3 51.77 52.23 -3.39
N SER A 4 52.74 51.30 -3.37
CA SER A 4 52.82 49.91 -3.89
C SER A 4 51.58 49.30 -4.56
N VAL A 5 51.79 48.67 -5.74
CA VAL A 5 50.85 47.70 -6.35
C VAL A 5 51.60 46.39 -6.61
N ARG A 6 51.06 45.30 -6.05
CA ARG A 6 51.55 43.92 -6.08
C ARG A 6 51.17 43.19 -7.37
N THR A 7 52.06 42.29 -7.77
CA THR A 7 51.88 41.09 -8.58
C THR A 7 50.56 40.36 -8.30
N GLY A 8 49.80 40.01 -9.34
CA GLY A 8 48.57 39.22 -9.26
C GLY A 8 48.24 38.54 -10.57
N SER A 9 48.37 37.21 -10.56
CA SER A 9 48.04 36.21 -11.58
C SER A 9 46.57 36.28 -12.00
N LEU A 10 46.30 36.27 -13.32
CA LEU A 10 44.95 36.28 -13.92
C LEU A 10 45.04 35.57 -15.28
N GLN A 11 44.20 34.65 -15.74
CA GLN A 11 43.10 33.83 -15.20
C GLN A 11 42.92 32.70 -16.23
N PHE A 12 42.56 31.50 -15.77
CA PHE A 12 42.26 30.34 -16.61
C PHE A 12 41.01 30.58 -17.46
N VAL A 13 41.12 30.32 -18.76
CA VAL A 13 40.05 30.45 -19.77
C VAL A 13 38.98 29.37 -19.57
N THR A 14 37.75 29.76 -19.87
CA THR A 14 36.42 29.17 -19.63
C THR A 14 36.10 27.80 -20.25
N ILE A 15 35.55 26.94 -19.37
CA ILE A 15 34.43 25.97 -19.46
C ILE A 15 33.57 26.01 -20.75
N ALA A 16 33.35 24.84 -21.39
CA ALA A 16 32.04 24.32 -21.84
C ALA A 16 32.20 23.16 -22.87
N GLY A 17 31.91 21.92 -22.47
CA GLY A 17 31.81 20.84 -23.45
C GLY A 17 31.69 19.43 -22.85
N VAL A 18 30.47 18.89 -22.89
CA VAL A 18 30.14 17.46 -22.81
C VAL A 18 30.15 16.81 -21.42
N ILE A 19 29.14 17.12 -20.60
CA ILE A 19 28.61 16.18 -19.59
C ILE A 19 27.08 16.25 -19.65
N LEU A 20 26.45 15.46 -20.53
CA LEU A 20 24.98 15.42 -20.64
C LEU A 20 24.47 14.08 -21.20
N LEU A 21 25.04 12.95 -20.75
CA LEU A 21 24.49 11.60 -20.97
C LEU A 21 24.47 10.86 -19.63
N GLY A 22 23.35 10.86 -18.91
CA GLY A 22 23.28 10.08 -17.66
C GLY A 22 22.03 10.18 -16.79
N ALA A 23 20.86 10.56 -17.30
CA ALA A 23 19.68 10.75 -16.45
C ALA A 23 18.38 10.15 -17.03
N MET A 24 18.43 8.93 -17.57
CA MET A 24 17.25 8.27 -18.17
C MET A 24 17.08 6.81 -17.71
N MET A 25 17.18 6.53 -16.41
CA MET A 25 16.78 5.22 -15.84
C MET A 25 16.19 5.35 -14.44
N SER A 26 15.22 6.24 -14.26
CA SER A 26 14.31 6.18 -13.11
C SER A 26 13.19 5.18 -13.40
N GLY A 27 13.48 3.89 -13.28
CA GLY A 27 12.42 2.87 -13.16
C GLY A 27 11.73 3.06 -11.82
N CYS A 28 10.39 3.10 -11.79
CA CYS A 28 9.66 3.09 -10.52
C CYS A 28 10.02 1.79 -9.78
N PRO A 29 10.56 1.85 -8.54
CA PRO A 29 10.87 0.64 -7.81
C PRO A 29 9.59 -0.17 -7.57
N ALA A 30 9.67 -1.49 -7.71
CA ALA A 30 8.54 -2.36 -7.40
C ALA A 30 8.15 -2.19 -5.94
N ARG A 31 6.86 -1.88 -5.72
CA ARG A 31 6.26 -1.61 -4.40
C ARG A 31 6.31 -2.85 -3.50
N GLY A 32 6.75 -2.66 -2.26
CA GLY A 32 6.85 -3.69 -1.22
C GLY A 32 5.52 -3.95 -0.51
N ILE A 33 5.56 -4.76 0.55
CA ILE A 33 4.39 -5.00 1.41
C ILE A 33 3.98 -3.69 2.07
N GLY A 34 2.67 -3.39 2.09
CA GLY A 34 2.10 -2.17 2.65
C GLY A 34 2.00 -0.99 1.69
N ASP A 35 2.77 -1.00 0.59
CA ASP A 35 2.70 0.07 -0.39
C ASP A 35 1.33 0.07 -1.10
N PRO A 36 0.77 1.25 -1.43
CA PRO A 36 -0.55 1.34 -2.04
C PRO A 36 -0.56 0.73 -3.45
N CYS A 37 -1.63 0.02 -3.78
CA CYS A 37 -1.89 -0.50 -5.12
C CYS A 37 -3.30 -0.12 -5.60
N VAL A 38 -3.60 -0.33 -6.88
CA VAL A 38 -4.95 -0.15 -7.43
C VAL A 38 -5.31 -1.42 -8.20
N PRO A 39 -6.37 -2.15 -7.82
CA PRO A 39 -6.79 -3.35 -8.55
C PRO A 39 -7.08 -3.06 -10.02
N GLU A 40 -6.71 -3.99 -10.90
CA GLU A 40 -7.04 -3.93 -12.33
C GLU A 40 -8.53 -4.25 -12.57
N ALA A 41 -9.12 -5.09 -11.71
CA ALA A 41 -10.52 -5.44 -11.75
C ALA A 41 -11.26 -4.82 -10.55
N ILE A 42 -12.08 -3.81 -10.84
CA ILE A 42 -12.96 -3.14 -9.86
C ILE A 42 -14.41 -3.46 -10.26
N PRO A 43 -15.25 -4.02 -9.35
CA PRO A 43 -16.64 -4.30 -9.65
C PRO A 43 -17.43 -3.03 -10.01
N GLY A 44 -18.49 -3.17 -10.80
CA GLY A 44 -19.44 -2.08 -11.04
C GLY A 44 -20.19 -1.81 -9.73
N GLY A 45 -19.92 -0.69 -9.08
CA GLY A 45 -20.34 -0.46 -7.70
C GLY A 45 -19.17 -0.28 -6.71
N GLY A 46 -17.92 -0.51 -7.13
CA GLY A 46 -16.79 -0.58 -6.21
C GLY A 46 -16.76 -1.88 -5.39
N PHE A 47 -15.99 -1.88 -4.30
CA PHE A 47 -15.89 -3.00 -3.36
C PHE A 47 -16.87 -2.85 -2.19
N ASP A 48 -17.16 -3.96 -1.51
CA ASP A 48 -18.01 -4.00 -0.30
C ASP A 48 -17.17 -4.09 0.99
N GLU A 49 -17.59 -3.40 2.05
CA GLU A 49 -16.87 -3.41 3.34
C GLU A 49 -16.84 -4.78 4.04
N ARG A 50 -17.66 -5.73 3.60
CA ARG A 50 -17.74 -7.07 4.17
C ARG A 50 -16.88 -8.08 3.43
N GLU A 51 -16.24 -7.70 2.33
CA GLU A 51 -15.38 -8.59 1.56
C GLU A 51 -13.89 -8.25 1.68
N ILE A 52 -13.05 -9.25 1.46
CA ILE A 52 -11.62 -9.09 1.24
C ILE A 52 -11.34 -9.64 -0.15
N TYR A 53 -10.87 -8.77 -1.04
CA TYR A 53 -10.53 -9.13 -2.41
C TYR A 53 -9.01 -9.24 -2.58
N VAL A 54 -8.58 -10.31 -3.23
CA VAL A 54 -7.16 -10.57 -3.52
C VAL A 54 -6.95 -10.69 -5.02
N GLU A 55 -6.23 -9.72 -5.58
CA GLU A 55 -5.75 -9.78 -6.95
C GLU A 55 -4.37 -10.43 -7.00
N THR A 56 -4.31 -11.60 -7.63
CA THR A 56 -3.03 -12.21 -8.01
C THR A 56 -2.57 -11.68 -9.36
N SER A 57 -1.25 -11.57 -9.55
CA SER A 57 -0.59 -11.10 -10.76
C SER A 57 -0.51 -9.58 -10.95
N SER A 58 -0.76 -8.79 -9.89
CA SER A 58 -0.67 -7.32 -9.95
C SER A 58 0.74 -6.86 -10.32
N VAL A 59 0.88 -6.04 -11.36
CA VAL A 59 2.18 -5.54 -11.84
C VAL A 59 2.76 -4.42 -10.97
N GLN A 60 1.95 -3.87 -10.07
CA GLN A 60 2.34 -2.78 -9.19
C GLN A 60 3.14 -3.28 -7.98
N CYS A 61 2.81 -4.47 -7.50
CA CYS A 61 3.38 -5.07 -6.31
C CYS A 61 4.54 -6.00 -6.67
N ARG A 62 5.67 -5.89 -5.96
CA ARG A 62 6.82 -6.81 -6.10
C ARG A 62 6.43 -8.26 -5.86
N THR A 63 5.50 -8.48 -4.93
CA THR A 63 4.91 -9.75 -4.53
C THR A 63 3.79 -10.21 -5.47
N ARG A 64 3.45 -9.41 -6.47
CA ARG A 64 2.37 -9.61 -7.43
C ARG A 64 0.97 -9.76 -6.83
N THR A 65 0.79 -9.35 -5.58
CA THR A 65 -0.49 -9.48 -4.89
C THR A 65 -0.95 -8.11 -4.39
N CYS A 66 -2.09 -7.66 -4.88
CA CYS A 66 -2.78 -6.47 -4.38
C CYS A 66 -4.02 -6.93 -3.60
N MET A 67 -4.21 -6.38 -2.42
CA MET A 67 -5.35 -6.68 -1.56
C MET A 67 -6.23 -5.46 -1.43
N VAL A 68 -7.54 -5.69 -1.44
CA VAL A 68 -8.56 -4.74 -0.99
C VAL A 68 -9.20 -5.32 0.25
N PHE A 69 -8.97 -4.69 1.39
CA PHE A 69 -9.41 -5.16 2.69
C PHE A 69 -10.64 -4.39 3.14
N ARG A 70 -11.82 -5.00 3.05
CA ARG A 70 -13.06 -4.44 3.64
C ARG A 70 -13.26 -2.96 3.26
N LEU A 71 -13.14 -2.67 1.97
CA LEU A 71 -13.28 -1.31 1.43
C LEU A 71 -14.70 -1.11 0.92
N ASN A 72 -15.31 0.02 1.26
CA ASN A 72 -16.57 0.46 0.67
C ASN A 72 -16.30 1.45 -0.47
N GLY A 73 -16.60 1.05 -1.72
CA GLY A 73 -16.50 1.92 -2.90
C GLY A 73 -15.31 1.65 -3.82
N ASP A 74 -15.10 2.53 -4.82
CA ASP A 74 -14.07 2.40 -5.86
C ASP A 74 -12.77 3.13 -5.45
N PRO A 75 -11.66 2.41 -5.21
CA PRO A 75 -10.39 3.02 -4.80
C PRO A 75 -9.75 3.91 -5.88
N SER A 76 -10.23 3.86 -7.13
CA SER A 76 -9.80 4.78 -8.19
C SER A 76 -10.53 6.13 -8.13
N LYS A 77 -11.62 6.23 -7.35
CA LYS A 77 -12.45 7.42 -7.20
C LYS A 77 -12.40 7.91 -5.75
N VAL A 78 -11.35 8.63 -5.39
CA VAL A 78 -11.21 9.21 -4.04
C VAL A 78 -11.69 10.66 -4.08
N LEU A 79 -12.62 11.02 -3.18
CA LEU A 79 -13.07 12.40 -3.03
C LEU A 79 -12.59 12.97 -1.70
N GLU A 80 -12.01 14.18 -1.76
CA GLU A 80 -11.47 14.90 -0.61
C GLU A 80 -12.54 15.62 0.23
N ASP A 81 -13.76 15.79 -0.30
CA ASP A 81 -14.86 16.56 0.32
C ASP A 81 -15.79 15.69 1.20
N GLY A 82 -15.34 14.50 1.61
CA GLY A 82 -15.99 13.62 2.58
C GLY A 82 -17.33 12.99 2.15
N THR A 83 -17.99 13.50 1.11
CA THR A 83 -19.33 13.02 0.71
C THR A 83 -19.31 12.44 -0.69
N CYS A 84 -19.60 11.16 -0.79
CA CYS A 84 -19.88 10.51 -2.06
C CYS A 84 -21.30 10.86 -2.54
N PRO A 85 -21.47 11.42 -3.75
CA PRO A 85 -22.80 11.57 -4.34
C PRO A 85 -23.50 10.21 -4.47
N ASP A 86 -24.83 10.15 -4.33
CA ASP A 86 -25.64 8.92 -4.38
C ASP A 86 -25.49 8.07 -5.67
N ASN A 87 -24.76 8.55 -6.68
CA ASN A 87 -24.53 7.89 -7.97
C ASN A 87 -23.04 7.66 -8.28
N ILE A 88 -22.16 7.84 -7.30
CA ILE A 88 -20.73 7.58 -7.45
C ILE A 88 -20.30 6.68 -6.30
N ASP A 89 -19.92 5.46 -6.64
CA ASP A 89 -19.26 4.55 -5.71
C ASP A 89 -17.82 5.04 -5.51
N CYS A 90 -17.62 6.02 -4.63
CA CYS A 90 -16.30 6.56 -4.31
C CYS A 90 -15.88 6.19 -2.90
N VAL A 91 -14.59 6.38 -2.65
CA VAL A 91 -14.02 6.32 -1.32
C VAL A 91 -13.93 7.75 -0.79
N SER A 92 -14.68 8.06 0.28
CA SER A 92 -14.56 9.34 0.97
C SER A 92 -13.33 9.33 1.90
N ARG A 93 -12.55 10.41 1.83
CA ARG A 93 -11.46 10.66 2.78
C ARG A 93 -11.97 11.65 3.84
N GLU A 94 -12.54 11.14 4.92
CA GLU A 94 -13.15 12.00 5.94
C GLU A 94 -12.06 12.67 6.81
N LEU A 95 -12.13 14.00 6.95
CA LEU A 95 -11.29 14.82 7.84
C LEU A 95 -12.16 15.33 9.00
N PRO A 96 -11.71 15.27 10.29
CA PRO A 96 -10.33 15.17 10.74
C PRO A 96 -9.98 13.87 11.50
N VAL A 97 -8.92 13.20 11.01
CA VAL A 97 -7.92 12.35 11.71
C VAL A 97 -8.38 11.54 12.93
N THR A 98 -8.45 10.22 12.76
CA THR A 98 -7.52 9.33 13.48
C THR A 98 -7.05 8.11 12.67
N VAL A 99 -7.61 7.84 11.49
CA VAL A 99 -7.10 6.79 10.62
C VAL A 99 -7.40 7.12 9.16
N ASP A 100 -6.37 7.18 8.32
CA ASP A 100 -6.46 7.35 6.87
C ASP A 100 -6.91 6.04 6.19
N THR A 101 -7.79 5.28 6.87
CA THR A 101 -8.04 3.85 6.62
C THR A 101 -8.55 3.56 5.22
N SER A 102 -9.26 4.48 4.58
CA SER A 102 -9.95 4.15 3.33
C SER A 102 -8.98 3.85 2.17
N LEU A 103 -7.79 4.47 2.14
CA LEU A 103 -6.74 4.12 1.17
C LEU A 103 -5.73 3.12 1.73
N GLU A 104 -5.55 3.09 3.05
CA GLU A 104 -4.74 2.07 3.73
C GLU A 104 -5.37 0.66 3.67
N ARG A 105 -6.62 0.56 3.19
CA ARG A 105 -7.30 -0.70 2.88
C ARG A 105 -6.92 -1.30 1.53
N VAL A 106 -6.16 -0.59 0.68
CA VAL A 106 -5.70 -1.13 -0.62
C VAL A 106 -4.18 -1.13 -0.72
N PHE A 107 -3.58 -2.29 -0.50
CA PHE A 107 -2.13 -2.40 -0.34
C PHE A 107 -1.57 -3.66 -0.98
N CYS A 108 -0.30 -3.55 -1.37
CA CYS A 108 0.51 -4.68 -1.77
C CYS A 108 0.73 -5.59 -0.55
N THR A 109 0.49 -6.88 -0.72
CA THR A 109 0.68 -7.89 0.33
C THR A 109 1.41 -9.09 -0.24
N CYS A 110 1.69 -10.09 0.58
CA CYS A 110 2.11 -11.40 0.13
C CYS A 110 1.46 -12.47 0.99
N ARG A 111 1.45 -13.68 0.44
CA ARG A 111 0.91 -14.84 1.12
C ARG A 111 1.90 -15.33 2.16
N CYS A 112 1.46 -15.52 3.39
CA CYS A 112 2.28 -15.93 4.52
C CYS A 112 1.88 -17.31 5.07
N SER A 113 0.70 -17.82 4.72
CA SER A 113 0.29 -19.18 5.03
C SER A 113 -0.43 -19.83 3.84
N ALA A 114 -0.42 -21.17 3.80
CA ALA A 114 -1.21 -21.96 2.87
C ALA A 114 -2.07 -22.94 3.67
N THR A 115 -3.36 -23.00 3.34
CA THR A 115 -4.26 -24.05 3.86
C THR A 115 -4.30 -25.23 2.88
N ASP A 116 -4.35 -26.46 3.40
CA ASP A 116 -4.31 -27.78 2.75
C ASP A 116 -4.21 -27.86 1.21
N GLY A 117 -3.20 -28.59 0.74
CA GLY A 117 -2.99 -28.94 -0.68
C GLY A 117 -1.83 -28.23 -1.36
N ASP A 118 -0.80 -27.86 -0.60
CA ASP A 118 0.51 -27.28 -0.99
C ASP A 118 0.56 -26.79 -2.44
N SER A 119 0.01 -25.58 -2.65
CA SER A 119 0.29 -24.85 -3.86
C SER A 119 1.79 -24.53 -3.89
N ASN A 120 2.47 -24.74 -5.02
CA ASN A 120 3.84 -24.28 -5.26
C ASN A 120 3.99 -22.73 -5.26
N THR A 121 3.03 -22.01 -4.68
CA THR A 121 3.03 -20.56 -4.54
C THR A 121 4.00 -20.18 -3.41
N PRO A 122 5.02 -19.35 -3.69
CA PRO A 122 5.96 -18.89 -2.66
C PRO A 122 5.25 -18.16 -1.51
N LEU A 123 5.67 -18.46 -0.28
CA LEU A 123 5.26 -17.73 0.92
C LEU A 123 6.32 -16.70 1.31
N CYS A 124 5.91 -15.71 2.10
CA CYS A 124 6.76 -14.67 2.65
C CYS A 124 6.59 -14.55 4.17
N ASP A 125 7.59 -13.98 4.83
CA ASP A 125 7.45 -13.47 6.18
C ASP A 125 6.86 -12.05 6.15
N CYS A 126 5.88 -11.79 7.01
CA CYS A 126 5.32 -10.45 7.14
C CYS A 126 6.35 -9.51 7.77
N SER A 127 6.53 -8.35 7.15
CA SER A 127 7.44 -7.30 7.63
C SER A 127 6.88 -6.61 8.88
N ASP A 128 7.71 -5.81 9.56
CA ASP A 128 7.28 -5.02 10.72
C ASP A 128 6.02 -4.21 10.40
N GLY A 129 5.06 -4.19 11.34
CA GLY A 129 3.76 -3.54 11.15
C GLY A 129 2.69 -4.41 10.48
N PHE A 130 3.02 -5.66 10.13
CA PHE A 130 2.10 -6.62 9.53
C PHE A 130 2.06 -7.94 10.30
N HIS A 131 0.92 -8.62 10.25
CA HIS A 131 0.73 -9.96 10.79
C HIS A 131 0.03 -10.85 9.76
N CYS A 132 0.18 -12.17 9.94
CA CYS A 132 -0.37 -13.15 9.01
C CYS A 132 -1.82 -13.48 9.39
N VAL A 133 -2.78 -13.10 8.54
CA VAL A 133 -4.21 -13.34 8.77
C VAL A 133 -4.77 -14.25 7.70
N ASP A 134 -5.49 -15.30 8.11
CA ASP A 134 -6.21 -16.21 7.22
C ASP A 134 -7.47 -15.56 6.65
N VAL A 135 -7.29 -14.78 5.58
CA VAL A 135 -8.37 -13.99 4.96
C VAL A 135 -9.18 -14.75 3.91
N LEU A 136 -8.64 -15.84 3.34
CA LEU A 136 -9.29 -16.59 2.26
C LEU A 136 -9.43 -18.07 2.59
N THR A 137 -10.62 -18.45 3.05
CA THR A 137 -10.96 -19.85 3.36
C THR A 137 -11.54 -20.61 2.17
N ALA A 138 -12.04 -19.90 1.15
CA ALA A 138 -12.62 -20.44 -0.08
C ALA A 138 -11.78 -20.05 -1.32
N GLY A 139 -11.89 -20.83 -2.40
CA GLY A 139 -11.18 -20.60 -3.68
C GLY A 139 -10.24 -21.74 -4.07
N GLY A 140 -9.32 -21.48 -5.00
CA GLY A 140 -8.29 -22.45 -5.40
C GLY A 140 -7.14 -22.52 -4.39
N ALA A 141 -6.45 -23.65 -4.31
CA ALA A 141 -5.29 -23.83 -3.42
C ALA A 141 -4.18 -22.78 -3.63
N GLY A 142 -4.09 -22.19 -4.83
CA GLY A 142 -3.13 -21.14 -5.16
C GLY A 142 -3.39 -19.78 -4.50
N VAL A 143 -4.57 -19.56 -3.93
CA VAL A 143 -4.98 -18.27 -3.30
C VAL A 143 -5.56 -18.42 -1.89
N ARG A 144 -5.87 -19.63 -1.44
CA ARG A 144 -6.39 -19.86 -0.07
C ARG A 144 -5.31 -19.74 0.99
N GLY A 145 -5.67 -19.27 2.17
CA GLY A 145 -4.76 -19.15 3.32
C GLY A 145 -4.50 -17.69 3.69
N GLY A 146 -3.35 -17.48 4.32
CA GLY A 146 -3.03 -16.27 5.03
C GLY A 146 -2.21 -15.28 4.23
N TYR A 147 -2.46 -14.00 4.50
CA TYR A 147 -1.80 -12.87 3.87
C TYR A 147 -1.33 -11.87 4.92
N CYS A 148 -0.30 -11.11 4.60
CA CYS A 148 0.20 -10.07 5.48
C CYS A 148 -0.76 -8.87 5.49
N VAL A 149 -1.35 -8.60 6.64
CA VAL A 149 -2.33 -7.53 6.87
C VAL A 149 -1.73 -6.54 7.89
N PRO A 150 -1.93 -5.20 7.72
CA PRO A 150 -1.50 -4.22 8.70
C PRO A 150 -1.99 -4.56 10.11
N ASN A 151 -1.18 -4.31 11.13
CA ASN A 151 -1.51 -4.61 12.54
C ASN A 151 -2.74 -3.88 13.09
N ASP A 152 -3.17 -2.81 12.40
CA ASP A 152 -4.35 -2.05 12.77
C ASP A 152 -5.64 -2.61 12.14
N LEU A 153 -5.53 -3.60 11.26
CA LEU A 153 -6.66 -4.26 10.58
C LEU A 153 -6.82 -5.70 11.07
N CYS A 154 -8.04 -6.20 11.09
CA CYS A 154 -8.36 -7.51 11.65
C CYS A 154 -9.59 -8.16 11.01
N THR A 155 -9.68 -9.48 11.18
CA THR A 155 -10.86 -10.29 10.86
C THR A 155 -11.48 -10.97 12.07
N ALA A 156 -10.71 -11.13 13.15
CA ALA A 156 -11.11 -11.65 14.44
C ALA A 156 -10.31 -10.99 15.58
N ASP A 157 -10.78 -11.15 16.82
CA ASP A 157 -10.11 -10.58 18.00
C ASP A 157 -8.65 -11.05 18.17
N GLU A 158 -8.34 -12.27 17.76
CA GLU A 158 -7.00 -12.86 17.84
C GLU A 158 -5.97 -12.21 16.90
N ASP A 159 -6.43 -11.51 15.87
CA ASP A 159 -5.56 -10.77 14.94
C ASP A 159 -4.99 -9.51 15.62
N CYS A 160 -5.68 -8.97 16.62
CA CYS A 160 -5.27 -7.74 17.29
C CYS A 160 -4.24 -8.00 18.39
N ALA A 161 -3.05 -7.42 18.24
CA ALA A 161 -1.97 -7.51 19.23
C ALA A 161 -2.38 -7.00 20.64
N SER A 162 -3.35 -6.09 20.70
CA SER A 162 -3.97 -5.61 21.92
C SER A 162 -5.37 -5.10 21.61
N GLY A 163 -6.34 -5.41 22.49
CA GLY A 163 -7.71 -4.90 22.36
C GLY A 163 -8.67 -5.91 21.72
N ARG A 164 -9.63 -5.40 20.94
CA ARG A 164 -10.66 -6.19 20.24
C ARG A 164 -10.77 -5.79 18.78
N CYS A 165 -11.20 -6.72 17.94
CA CYS A 165 -11.53 -6.42 16.56
C CYS A 165 -12.92 -5.82 16.47
N ASP A 166 -13.05 -4.65 15.86
CA ASP A 166 -14.34 -4.18 15.36
C ASP A 166 -14.67 -4.99 14.09
N LEU A 167 -15.59 -5.95 14.22
CA LEU A 167 -15.95 -6.84 13.10
C LEU A 167 -16.74 -6.13 12.00
N ASP A 168 -17.33 -4.96 12.29
CA ASP A 168 -18.03 -4.16 11.29
C ASP A 168 -17.00 -3.40 10.42
N THR A 169 -16.02 -2.74 11.05
CA THR A 169 -15.03 -1.94 10.32
C THR A 169 -13.75 -2.69 9.96
N GLY A 170 -13.47 -3.84 10.57
CA GLY A 170 -12.25 -4.62 10.43
C GLY A 170 -11.01 -3.93 11.01
N VAL A 171 -11.16 -3.13 12.06
CA VAL A 171 -10.09 -2.35 12.70
C VAL A 171 -9.83 -2.83 14.12
N CYS A 172 -8.57 -2.89 14.52
CA CYS A 172 -8.18 -3.19 15.89
C CYS A 172 -8.42 -1.97 16.80
N LEU A 173 -9.34 -2.13 17.75
CA LEU A 173 -9.62 -1.11 18.76
C LEU A 173 -8.74 -1.33 19.97
N VAL A 174 -7.86 -0.37 20.28
CA VAL A 174 -7.12 -0.37 21.53
C VAL A 174 -8.07 -0.09 22.70
N ASN A 175 -7.95 -0.84 23.80
CA ASN A 175 -8.67 -0.51 25.02
C ASN A 175 -8.04 0.75 25.63
N GLU A 176 -8.76 1.87 25.64
CA GLU A 176 -8.36 3.06 26.38
C GLU A 176 -8.35 2.71 27.88
N THR A 177 -7.15 2.60 28.47
CA THR A 177 -6.94 2.38 29.91
C THR A 177 -7.05 3.66 30.71
#